data_AF-A0A0L0CAX6-F1
#
_entry.id   AF-A0A0L0CAX6-F1
#
_cell.length_a   1.000
_cell.length_b   1.000
_cell.length_c   1.000
_cell.angle_alpha   90.00
_cell.angle_beta   90.00
_cell.angle_gamma   90.00
#
_symmetry.space_group_name_H-M   'P 1'
#
loop_
_entity.id
_entity.type
_entity.pdbx_description
1 polymer ?
#
loop_
_entity_poly.entity_id
_entity_poly.type
_entity_poly.pdbx_seq_one_letter_code
_entity_poly.pdbx_strand_id
1 'polypeptide(L)'
;MLVAKKLYSKSCTLLAHHLHLSALATNPACSDSTALNESSLIANSPKNMEDDKFKYESGASSIAFVTAPDNEIAKKLAKGLVEEKLAACVNIIPNIQSVYMWEGKLNEDNEYLMIIKTGTSRVMELTKWVRDNHPYSVAEVITLPIENGNLPYMKWLSESVSPKK
;
A
#
# COMPACT_ATOMS: atom_id res chain seq x y z
N MET A 1 -12.71 12.61 32.46
CA MET A 1 -12.40 13.35 31.21
C MET A 1 -12.81 12.43 30.07
N LEU A 2 -14.02 12.63 29.53
CA LEU A 2 -14.72 11.79 28.56
C LEU A 2 -14.20 12.01 27.13
N VAL A 3 -13.67 10.99 26.46
CA VAL A 3 -13.53 10.84 24.97
C VAL A 3 -13.22 9.35 24.73
N ALA A 4 -13.83 8.52 23.88
CA ALA A 4 -14.89 8.62 22.88
C ALA A 4 -15.48 7.20 22.62
N LYS A 5 -16.80 7.05 22.68
CA LYS A 5 -17.54 6.08 21.87
C LYS A 5 -18.73 6.83 21.28
N LYS A 6 -18.63 7.22 20.01
CA LYS A 6 -19.76 7.75 19.24
C LYS A 6 -19.95 6.87 18.00
N LEU A 7 -20.79 5.86 18.20
CA LEU A 7 -21.82 5.35 17.28
C LEU A 7 -21.46 5.29 15.78
N TYR A 8 -21.39 4.07 15.23
CA TYR A 8 -22.03 3.79 13.93
C TYR A 8 -22.61 2.37 13.92
N SER A 9 -23.92 2.32 14.18
CA SER A 9 -24.81 1.21 13.87
C SER A 9 -25.71 1.70 12.74
N LYS A 10 -25.74 0.98 11.61
CA LYS A 10 -26.92 0.78 10.75
C LYS A 10 -26.58 -0.07 9.50
N SER A 11 -26.92 -1.35 9.62
CA SER A 11 -27.54 -2.28 8.66
C SER A 11 -27.78 -1.78 7.21
N CYS A 12 -27.42 -2.59 6.20
CA CYS A 12 -28.29 -2.87 5.05
C CYS A 12 -27.85 -4.13 4.26
N THR A 13 -28.72 -5.13 4.26
CA THR A 13 -28.74 -6.38 3.47
C THR A 13 -29.28 -6.18 2.05
N LEU A 14 -28.83 -7.01 1.08
CA LEU A 14 -29.57 -7.79 0.04
C LEU A 14 -28.64 -8.14 -1.15
N LEU A 15 -28.36 -9.43 -1.43
CA LEU A 15 -29.00 -10.34 -2.43
C LEU A 15 -28.87 -9.87 -3.90
N ALA A 16 -28.01 -10.48 -4.74
CA ALA A 16 -28.13 -11.76 -5.48
C ALA A 16 -28.84 -11.63 -6.84
N HIS A 17 -28.18 -12.02 -7.94
CA HIS A 17 -28.66 -13.05 -8.89
C HIS A 17 -27.74 -13.28 -10.11
N HIS A 18 -27.82 -14.51 -10.57
CA HIS A 18 -27.01 -15.25 -11.53
C HIS A 18 -27.72 -15.31 -12.91
N LEU A 19 -27.03 -15.84 -13.93
CA LEU A 19 -27.48 -16.37 -15.26
C LEU A 19 -27.19 -15.45 -16.46
N HIS A 20 -26.94 -15.91 -17.69
CA HIS A 20 -26.31 -17.09 -18.30
C HIS A 20 -26.35 -16.85 -19.83
N LEU A 21 -25.45 -17.51 -20.57
CA LEU A 21 -25.65 -18.06 -21.93
C LEU A 21 -25.39 -17.22 -23.22
N SER A 22 -24.26 -17.56 -23.85
CA SER A 22 -23.93 -17.81 -25.28
C SER A 22 -24.56 -17.03 -26.46
N ALA A 23 -23.72 -16.71 -27.45
CA ALA A 23 -23.94 -17.08 -28.86
C ALA A 23 -22.64 -16.98 -29.69
N LEU A 24 -22.34 -18.03 -30.47
CA LEU A 24 -21.40 -18.03 -31.60
C LEU A 24 -22.06 -17.39 -32.83
N ALA A 25 -21.28 -16.70 -33.67
CA ALA A 25 -21.57 -16.57 -35.10
C ALA A 25 -20.29 -16.33 -35.91
N THR A 26 -20.32 -16.86 -37.13
CA THR A 26 -19.26 -17.18 -38.08
C THR A 26 -18.73 -16.00 -38.91
N ASN A 27 -17.44 -16.11 -39.27
CA ASN A 27 -16.70 -15.48 -40.39
C ASN A 27 -17.45 -15.56 -41.76
N PRO A 28 -17.11 -14.79 -42.84
CA PRO A 28 -15.74 -14.73 -43.40
C PRO A 28 -15.26 -13.49 -44.23
N ALA A 29 -13.92 -13.45 -44.36
CA ALA A 29 -13.08 -13.12 -45.54
C ALA A 29 -13.06 -11.71 -46.20
N CYS A 30 -11.86 -11.11 -46.24
CA CYS A 30 -11.29 -10.52 -47.45
C CYS A 30 -9.74 -10.48 -47.37
N SER A 31 -9.09 -10.55 -48.52
CA SER A 31 -7.78 -11.14 -48.82
C SER A 31 -6.61 -10.16 -49.04
N ASP A 32 -5.41 -10.74 -49.13
CA ASP A 32 -4.18 -10.30 -49.84
C ASP A 32 -3.37 -9.11 -49.27
N SER A 33 -2.02 -9.07 -49.32
CA SER A 33 -0.97 -10.05 -49.62
C SER A 33 0.40 -9.43 -49.23
N THR A 34 1.43 -10.27 -49.11
CA THR A 34 2.88 -9.99 -49.25
C THR A 34 3.60 -9.07 -48.26
N ALA A 35 4.52 -9.62 -47.44
CA ALA A 35 5.96 -9.65 -47.73
C ALA A 35 6.75 -10.02 -46.45
N LEU A 36 7.28 -11.25 -46.42
CA LEU A 36 8.34 -11.65 -45.50
C LEU A 36 9.67 -11.11 -46.05
N ASN A 37 10.46 -10.46 -45.21
CA ASN A 37 11.89 -10.29 -45.45
C ASN A 37 12.65 -10.52 -44.15
N GLU A 38 13.24 -11.72 -44.02
CA GLU A 38 14.36 -11.96 -43.11
C GLU A 38 15.64 -11.51 -43.78
N SER A 39 16.51 -10.81 -43.02
CA SER A 39 17.95 -11.10 -42.87
C SER A 39 18.80 -9.85 -42.68
N SER A 40 19.87 -10.06 -41.90
CA SER A 40 21.06 -9.21 -41.70
C SER A 40 21.07 -8.27 -40.48
N LEU A 41 21.33 -8.89 -39.33
CA LEU A 41 22.49 -8.61 -38.47
C LEU A 41 23.10 -7.21 -38.64
N ILE A 42 22.68 -6.26 -37.80
CA ILE A 42 23.57 -5.21 -37.31
C ILE A 42 23.55 -5.30 -35.78
N ALA A 43 24.50 -6.10 -35.27
CA ALA A 43 24.93 -6.01 -33.90
C ALA A 43 25.53 -4.62 -33.69
N ASN A 44 24.84 -3.78 -32.92
CA ASN A 44 25.44 -2.60 -32.29
C ASN A 44 24.81 -2.44 -30.90
N SER A 45 25.34 -3.21 -29.96
CA SER A 45 25.48 -2.78 -28.56
C SER A 45 26.98 -2.70 -28.29
N PRO A 46 27.45 -1.57 -27.77
CA PRO A 46 27.27 -1.35 -26.34
C PRO A 46 26.70 0.03 -26.06
N LYS A 47 25.49 0.09 -25.49
CA LYS A 47 25.23 1.16 -24.53
C LYS A 47 26.06 0.79 -23.30
N ASN A 48 27.14 1.53 -23.08
CA ASN A 48 27.80 1.60 -21.80
C ASN A 48 26.78 2.06 -20.77
N MET A 49 26.10 1.10 -20.17
CA MET A 49 25.20 1.28 -19.05
C MET A 49 26.07 0.95 -17.84
N GLU A 50 26.91 1.92 -17.47
CA GLU A 50 27.47 1.96 -16.12
C GLU A 50 26.26 2.19 -15.21
N ASP A 51 25.63 1.08 -14.83
CA ASP A 51 24.57 1.03 -13.83
C ASP A 51 25.11 1.67 -12.57
N ASP A 52 24.63 2.87 -12.27
CA ASP A 52 24.79 3.50 -10.96
C ASP A 52 24.18 2.54 -9.94
N LYS A 53 25.06 1.73 -9.35
CA LYS A 53 24.71 0.49 -8.67
C LYS A 53 24.13 0.86 -7.31
N PHE A 54 22.84 1.17 -7.29
CA PHE A 54 22.10 1.47 -6.07
C PHE A 54 22.41 0.42 -4.99
N LYS A 55 23.02 0.87 -3.90
CA LYS A 55 23.34 0.05 -2.75
C LYS A 55 22.37 0.40 -1.63
N TYR A 56 21.68 -0.60 -1.11
CA TYR A 56 20.81 -0.41 0.04
C TYR A 56 21.63 -0.43 1.34
N GLU A 57 21.33 0.50 2.24
CA GLU A 57 21.85 0.54 3.60
C GLU A 57 20.86 -0.13 4.55
N SER A 58 21.34 -1.10 5.32
CA SER A 58 20.54 -1.83 6.31
C SER A 58 19.87 -0.86 7.29
N GLY A 59 18.56 -0.98 7.47
CA GLY A 59 17.81 -0.10 8.36
C GLY A 59 17.52 1.30 7.82
N ALA A 60 17.89 1.63 6.58
CA ALA A 60 17.54 2.92 5.96
C ALA A 60 16.03 3.08 5.69
N SER A 61 15.31 1.96 5.57
CA SER A 61 13.85 1.89 5.47
C SER A 61 13.24 1.12 6.64
N SER A 62 11.97 1.39 6.91
CA SER A 62 11.21 0.77 8.00
C SER A 62 9.81 0.35 7.55
N ILE A 63 9.28 -0.67 8.21
CA ILE A 63 7.88 -1.06 8.16
C ILE A 63 7.21 -0.52 9.42
N ALA A 64 6.14 0.26 9.26
CA ALA A 64 5.30 0.69 10.37
C ALA A 64 3.97 -0.08 10.38
N PHE A 65 3.53 -0.45 11.58
CA PHE A 65 2.21 -1.01 11.86
C PHE A 65 1.35 0.04 12.54
N VAL A 66 0.13 0.21 12.03
CA VAL A 66 -0.88 1.13 12.57
C VAL A 66 -2.23 0.43 12.51
N THR A 67 -2.99 0.46 13.61
CA THR A 67 -4.38 -0.02 13.64
C THR A 67 -5.34 1.14 13.40
N ALA A 68 -6.45 0.87 12.72
CA ALA A 68 -7.52 1.83 12.46
C ALA A 68 -8.91 1.20 12.74
N PRO A 69 -9.88 1.99 13.23
CA PRO A 69 -11.19 1.45 13.65
C PRO A 69 -12.07 0.96 12.50
N ASP A 70 -11.88 1.49 11.29
CA ASP A 70 -12.70 1.15 10.14
C ASP A 70 -11.95 1.36 8.81
N ASN A 71 -12.56 0.85 7.73
CA ASN A 71 -12.01 0.89 6.38
C ASN A 71 -11.88 2.31 5.82
N GLU A 72 -12.80 3.22 6.18
CA GLU A 72 -12.81 4.58 5.65
C GLU A 72 -11.64 5.37 6.22
N ILE A 73 -11.42 5.28 7.54
CA ILE A 73 -10.27 5.85 8.23
C ILE A 73 -8.98 5.23 7.73
N ALA A 74 -8.89 3.89 7.63
CA ALA A 74 -7.69 3.22 7.12
C ALA A 74 -7.32 3.70 5.70
N LYS A 75 -8.30 3.81 4.79
CA LYS A 75 -8.09 4.32 3.44
C LYS A 75 -7.70 5.79 3.41
N LYS A 76 -8.33 6.63 4.25
CA LYS A 76 -8.00 8.05 4.36
C LYS A 76 -6.55 8.23 4.80
N LEU A 77 -6.14 7.54 5.86
CA LEU A 77 -4.77 7.58 6.36
C LEU A 77 -3.78 7.05 5.33
N ALA A 78 -4.08 5.92 4.68
CA ALA A 78 -3.21 5.34 3.66
C ALA A 78 -2.95 6.30 2.50
N LYS A 79 -4.01 6.94 1.97
CA LYS A 79 -3.89 7.92 0.88
C LYS A 79 -3.10 9.14 1.32
N GLY A 80 -3.43 9.74 2.46
CA GLY A 80 -2.75 10.93 2.95
C GLY A 80 -1.26 10.70 3.21
N LEU A 81 -0.88 9.54 3.78
CA LEU A 81 0.54 9.20 3.99
C LEU A 81 1.35 9.13 2.69
N VAL A 82 0.75 8.56 1.63
CA VAL A 82 1.42 8.47 0.32
C VAL A 82 1.44 9.82 -0.39
N GLU A 83 0.32 10.56 -0.37
CA GLU A 83 0.21 11.90 -0.96
C GLU A 83 1.16 12.91 -0.31
N GLU A 84 1.41 12.78 1.00
CA GLU A 84 2.38 13.59 1.74
C GLU A 84 3.82 13.09 1.64
N LYS A 85 4.08 12.02 0.87
CA LYS A 85 5.41 11.38 0.73
C LYS A 85 5.99 10.93 2.08
N LEU A 86 5.14 10.62 3.06
CA LEU A 86 5.52 10.06 4.34
C LEU A 86 5.60 8.53 4.28
N ALA A 87 5.03 7.91 3.25
CA ALA A 87 5.12 6.49 2.96
C ALA A 87 5.22 6.24 1.45
N ALA A 88 5.96 5.20 1.06
CA ALA A 88 6.01 4.76 -0.34
C ALA A 88 4.78 3.93 -0.70
N CYS A 89 4.36 3.04 0.21
CA CYS A 89 3.10 2.31 0.07
C CYS A 89 2.52 1.88 1.42
N VAL A 90 1.24 1.53 1.38
CA VAL A 90 0.48 1.04 2.54
C VAL A 90 -0.38 -0.15 2.09
N ASN A 91 -0.27 -1.26 2.83
CA ASN A 91 -1.20 -2.39 2.69
C ASN A 91 -2.22 -2.30 3.81
N ILE A 92 -3.49 -2.55 3.53
CA ILE A 92 -4.58 -2.57 4.52
C ILE A 92 -5.08 -4.01 4.64
N ILE A 93 -5.04 -4.56 5.85
CA ILE A 93 -5.54 -5.90 6.16
C ILE A 93 -6.86 -5.73 6.93
N PRO A 94 -8.00 -6.18 6.36
CA PRO A 94 -9.30 -6.10 7.03
C PRO A 94 -9.48 -7.23 8.06
N ASN A 95 -10.53 -7.12 8.87
CA ASN A 95 -11.00 -8.17 9.78
C ASN A 95 -9.96 -8.60 10.83
N ILE A 96 -9.26 -7.62 11.40
CA ILE A 96 -8.38 -7.85 12.54
C ILE A 96 -9.22 -7.74 13.81
N GLN A 97 -8.96 -8.63 14.78
CA GLN A 97 -9.55 -8.53 16.10
C GLN A 97 -8.47 -8.15 17.10
N SER A 98 -8.63 -6.98 17.71
CA SER A 98 -7.73 -6.45 18.72
C SER A 98 -8.27 -6.76 20.10
N VAL A 99 -7.47 -7.41 20.94
CA VAL A 99 -7.84 -7.84 22.29
C VAL A 99 -6.91 -7.17 23.30
N TYR A 100 -7.45 -6.38 24.22
CA TYR A 100 -6.65 -5.59 25.15
C TYR A 100 -7.37 -5.32 26.48
N MET A 101 -6.60 -4.93 27.50
CA MET A 101 -7.14 -4.53 28.81
C MET A 101 -7.26 -3.01 28.88
N TRP A 102 -8.45 -2.50 29.19
CA TRP A 102 -8.69 -1.08 29.38
C TRP A 102 -9.62 -0.85 30.57
N GLU A 103 -9.23 0.05 31.48
CA GLU A 103 -9.96 0.33 32.73
C GLU A 103 -10.35 -0.94 33.52
N GLY A 104 -9.44 -1.92 33.55
CA GLY A 104 -9.63 -3.19 34.24
C GLY A 104 -10.61 -4.16 33.57
N LYS A 105 -11.02 -3.89 32.32
CA LYS A 105 -11.89 -4.75 31.53
C LYS A 105 -11.19 -5.27 30.28
N LEU A 106 -11.43 -6.53 29.96
CA LEU A 106 -11.07 -7.09 28.66
C LEU A 106 -11.97 -6.47 27.59
N ASN A 107 -11.36 -5.92 26.54
CA ASN A 107 -12.04 -5.35 25.39
C ASN A 107 -11.60 -6.08 24.13
N GLU A 108 -12.53 -6.19 23.19
CA GLU A 108 -12.32 -6.77 21.88
C GLU A 108 -12.96 -5.85 20.85
N ASP A 109 -12.15 -5.35 19.90
CA ASP A 109 -12.62 -4.47 18.83
C ASP A 109 -12.20 -5.04 17.47
N ASN A 110 -13.06 -4.83 16.46
CA ASN A 110 -12.73 -5.14 15.06
C ASN A 110 -11.99 -3.94 14.46
N GLU A 111 -10.85 -4.20 13.85
CA GLU A 111 -9.95 -3.17 13.33
C GLU A 111 -9.38 -3.55 11.96
N TYR A 112 -8.64 -2.60 11.41
CA TYR A 112 -7.86 -2.73 10.18
C TYR A 112 -6.39 -2.52 10.51
N LEU A 113 -5.54 -3.47 10.13
CA LEU A 113 -4.09 -3.33 10.28
C LEU A 113 -3.49 -2.73 9.00
N MET A 114 -2.79 -1.61 9.17
CA MET A 114 -2.05 -0.95 8.11
C MET A 114 -0.58 -1.33 8.22
N ILE A 115 -0.02 -1.87 7.12
CA ILE A 115 1.42 -2.16 6.99
C ILE A 115 2.03 -1.16 6.03
N ILE A 116 2.70 -0.17 6.59
CA ILE A 116 3.22 1.00 5.89
C ILE A 116 4.72 0.81 5.64
N LYS A 117 5.20 1.07 4.42
CA LYS A 117 6.63 1.03 4.08
C LYS A 117 7.12 2.44 3.82
N THR A 118 8.15 2.84 4.55
CA THR A 118 8.69 4.20 4.50
C THR A 118 10.20 4.21 4.75
N GLY A 119 10.83 5.37 4.56
CA GLY A 119 12.20 5.61 4.99
C GLY A 119 12.26 5.74 6.51
N THR A 120 13.30 5.20 7.16
CA THR A 120 13.46 5.27 8.62
C THR A 120 13.54 6.72 9.10
N SER A 121 14.12 7.62 8.30
CA SER A 121 14.16 9.06 8.58
C SER A 121 12.78 9.74 8.63
N ARG A 122 11.73 9.11 8.06
CA ARG A 122 10.35 9.63 8.04
C ARG A 122 9.49 9.17 9.18
N VAL A 123 9.92 8.19 9.97
CA VAL A 123 9.09 7.56 11.00
C VAL A 123 8.52 8.57 11.99
N MET A 124 9.31 9.57 12.40
CA MET A 124 8.84 10.61 13.33
C MET A 124 7.74 11.50 12.72
N GLU A 125 7.92 11.93 11.47
CA GLU A 125 6.94 12.75 10.76
C GLU A 125 5.66 11.95 10.46
N LEU A 126 5.81 10.69 10.02
CA LEU A 126 4.72 9.75 9.83
C LEU A 126 3.91 9.57 11.12
N THR A 127 4.59 9.30 12.23
CA THR A 127 3.94 9.06 13.54
C THR A 127 3.15 10.29 13.98
N LYS A 128 3.74 11.49 13.82
CA LYS A 128 3.06 12.74 14.12
C LYS A 128 1.83 12.92 13.23
N TRP A 129 1.97 12.72 11.93
CA TRP A 129 0.89 12.89 10.97
C TRP A 129 -0.27 11.92 11.24
N VAL A 130 0.03 10.65 11.54
CA VAL A 130 -0.98 9.65 11.93
C VAL A 130 -1.70 10.14 13.18
N ARG A 131 -0.98 10.51 14.25
CA ARG A 131 -1.60 11.01 15.49
C ARG A 131 -2.54 12.19 15.26
N ASP A 132 -2.17 13.13 14.40
CA ASP A 132 -2.98 14.32 14.14
C ASP A 132 -4.24 14.03 13.28
N ASN A 133 -4.27 12.88 12.59
CA ASN A 133 -5.35 12.49 11.68
C ASN A 133 -6.12 11.22 12.13
N HIS A 134 -5.72 10.59 13.23
CA HIS A 134 -6.31 9.38 13.77
C HIS A 134 -7.44 9.69 14.76
N PRO A 135 -8.57 8.95 14.76
CA PRO A 135 -9.67 9.20 15.70
C PRO A 135 -9.36 8.81 17.15
N TYR A 136 -8.43 7.88 17.37
CA TYR A 136 -7.99 7.50 18.72
C TYR A 136 -7.09 8.58 19.33
N SER A 137 -7.26 8.80 20.63
CA SER A 137 -6.40 9.72 21.40
C SER A 137 -4.94 9.26 21.46
N VAL A 138 -4.72 7.94 21.48
CA VAL A 138 -3.41 7.30 21.41
C VAL A 138 -3.47 6.27 20.29
N ALA A 139 -3.03 6.67 19.09
CA ALA A 139 -2.94 5.76 17.95
C ALA A 139 -1.74 4.81 18.12
N GLU A 140 -1.92 3.53 17.82
CA GLU A 140 -0.82 2.58 17.72
C GLU A 140 0.04 2.93 16.49
N VAL A 141 1.33 3.19 16.71
CA VAL A 141 2.33 3.30 15.64
C VAL A 141 3.61 2.67 16.15
N ILE A 142 3.97 1.51 15.60
CA ILE A 142 5.21 0.80 15.93
C ILE A 142 5.97 0.43 14.66
N THR A 143 7.30 0.36 14.72
CA THR A 143 8.13 0.19 13.52
C THR A 143 9.19 -0.89 13.67
N LEU A 144 9.49 -1.57 12.57
CA LEU A 144 10.59 -2.52 12.43
C LEU A 144 11.52 -2.07 11.28
N PRO A 145 12.85 -2.13 11.45
CA PRO A 145 13.80 -1.81 10.38
C PRO A 145 13.76 -2.88 9.28
N ILE A 146 14.00 -2.45 8.04
CA ILE A 146 14.19 -3.34 6.89
C ILE A 146 15.70 -3.55 6.70
N GLU A 147 16.18 -4.76 6.94
CA GLU A 147 17.61 -5.08 6.81
C GLU A 147 18.02 -5.38 5.36
N ASN A 148 17.12 -5.96 4.55
CA ASN A 148 17.41 -6.32 3.17
C ASN A 148 16.14 -6.36 2.31
N GLY A 149 16.32 -6.50 1.00
CA GLY A 149 15.21 -6.58 0.05
C GLY A 149 15.66 -6.51 -1.40
N ASN A 150 14.67 -6.45 -2.30
CA ASN A 150 14.91 -6.30 -3.73
C ASN A 150 15.43 -4.88 -4.04
N LEU A 151 16.66 -4.74 -4.54
CA LEU A 151 17.33 -3.43 -4.70
C LEU A 151 16.52 -2.41 -5.52
N PRO A 152 15.93 -2.75 -6.69
CA PRO A 152 15.05 -1.83 -7.42
C PRO A 152 13.85 -1.34 -6.60
N TYR A 153 13.26 -2.20 -5.76
CA TYR A 153 12.15 -1.83 -4.89
C TYR A 153 12.62 -0.89 -3.76
N MET A 154 13.76 -1.18 -3.15
CA MET A 154 14.33 -0.33 -2.11
C MET A 154 14.72 1.05 -2.64
N LYS A 155 15.21 1.12 -3.88
CA LYS A 155 15.46 2.37 -4.59
C LYS A 155 14.17 3.17 -4.75
N TRP A 156 13.15 2.57 -5.35
CA TRP A 156 11.85 3.20 -5.54
C TRP A 156 11.23 3.68 -4.21
N LEU A 157 11.34 2.87 -3.15
CA LEU A 157 10.86 3.25 -1.82
C LEU A 157 11.53 4.54 -1.33
N SER A 158 12.87 4.61 -1.41
CA SER A 158 13.64 5.78 -0.97
C SER A 158 13.30 7.05 -1.77
N GLU A 159 13.14 6.91 -3.09
CA GLU A 159 12.78 8.01 -3.98
C GLU A 159 11.34 8.51 -3.73
N SER A 160 10.42 7.59 -3.42
CA SER A 160 9.00 7.92 -3.17
C SER A 160 8.78 8.79 -1.93
N VAL A 161 9.67 8.68 -0.93
CA VAL A 161 9.55 9.40 0.36
C VAL A 161 10.51 10.60 0.48
N SER A 162 11.08 11.03 -0.64
CA SER A 162 11.94 12.22 -0.68
C SER A 162 11.13 13.49 -0.38
N PRO A 163 11.68 14.48 0.35
CA PRO A 163 10.91 15.65 0.79
C PRO A 163 10.30 16.39 -0.39
N LYS A 164 9.08 16.92 -0.21
CA LYS A 164 8.53 17.89 -1.18
C LYS A 164 9.43 19.14 -1.14
N LYS A 165 9.93 19.56 -2.30
CA LYS A 165 10.65 20.82 -2.48
C LYS A 165 9.71 22.01 -2.29
#